data_AF-A0A6P2B8B0-F1
#
_entry.id   AF-A0A6P2B8B0-F1
#
_cell.length_a   1.000
_cell.length_b   1.000
_cell.length_c   1.000
_cell.angle_alpha   90.00
_cell.angle_beta   90.00
_cell.angle_gamma   90.00
#
_symmetry.space_group_name_H-M   'P 1'
#
loop_
_entity.id
_entity.type
_entity.pdbx_description
1 polymer ?
#
loop_
_entity_poly.entity_id
_entity_poly.type
_entity_poly.pdbx_seq_one_letter_code
_entity_poly.pdbx_strand_id
1 'polypeptide(L)'
;MLYNHVIGITMLWSLKTMIKPLVTIFALTLAFVSFGVRPTHAAFDVSICYDTVPGEPIADECLRLMEDFPAPRVLPINVDGVTLNSYNFWRVQNTEPPVFNAPGGDVVRHMPPGFNFVNVVNTGVDGWVQTERGEWLQSAVVEYNDPSFFTGVRILDGLDNEFAWVLGTLFTSPRPGASQDRENGRLLFRYDRVNVFAEAYDDNDWRWYMIGPDQWIEQRMVAKAFRIERPEGAEGRWVAIDLYEQTLVAYEGDTPVYATLIATGVPGWDTREGLFEIWARLEVDGMSGATGAPTGWDLQSVPFVMYFDQDISLHGTYWHDNFGYRQSRGCVNMSISDASYVYRWLRDTDLRDEDGNILNYVYVHSSGEYRTSGAATK
;
A
#
# COMPACT_ATOMS: atom_id res chain seq x y z
N MET A 1 1.19 -22.95 -82.55
CA MET A 1 -0.08 -22.19 -82.63
C MET A 1 0.15 -20.92 -81.82
N LEU A 2 0.76 -19.84 -82.34
CA LEU A 2 0.42 -18.96 -83.47
C LEU A 2 -0.89 -18.17 -83.25
N TYR A 3 -0.78 -16.85 -83.49
CA TYR A 3 -1.77 -15.75 -83.55
C TYR A 3 -2.06 -14.98 -82.23
N ASN A 4 -2.01 -13.64 -82.15
CA ASN A 4 -1.59 -12.56 -83.07
C ASN A 4 -1.50 -11.23 -82.27
N HIS A 5 -0.38 -10.48 -82.36
CA HIS A 5 -0.19 -9.16 -83.02
C HIS A 5 -0.96 -7.95 -82.46
N VAL A 6 -0.31 -6.91 -81.89
CA VAL A 6 0.65 -5.88 -82.42
C VAL A 6 -0.05 -4.62 -82.93
N ILE A 7 0.32 -3.48 -82.32
CA ILE A 7 0.48 -2.12 -82.90
C ILE A 7 1.62 -1.51 -82.04
N GLY A 8 2.84 -1.12 -82.47
CA GLY A 8 3.29 -0.35 -83.63
C GLY A 8 3.27 1.15 -83.27
N ILE A 9 4.26 2.04 -83.44
CA ILE A 9 5.38 2.14 -84.38
C ILE A 9 6.17 3.44 -84.03
N THR A 10 7.52 3.37 -84.11
CA THR A 10 8.57 4.40 -84.42
C THR A 10 8.63 5.78 -83.74
N MET A 11 9.74 6.55 -83.73
CA MET A 11 11.21 6.44 -83.85
C MET A 11 11.72 7.88 -84.07
N LEU A 12 12.95 8.17 -83.62
CA LEU A 12 13.83 9.33 -83.94
C LEU A 12 13.51 10.74 -83.41
N TRP A 13 14.51 11.35 -82.74
CA TRP A 13 15.35 12.50 -83.20
C TRP A 13 16.09 13.09 -81.99
N SER A 14 17.42 12.94 -81.95
CA SER A 14 18.43 13.96 -82.31
C SER A 14 18.62 15.08 -81.28
N LEU A 15 19.81 15.03 -80.70
CA LEU A 15 20.51 16.02 -79.88
C LEU A 15 20.54 17.42 -80.53
N LYS A 16 20.26 18.49 -79.76
CA LYS A 16 20.93 19.81 -79.86
C LYS A 16 20.55 20.75 -78.69
N THR A 17 21.54 20.94 -77.82
CA THR A 17 21.93 22.19 -77.12
C THR A 17 20.93 23.34 -76.98
N MET A 18 20.62 23.73 -75.74
CA MET A 18 20.37 25.13 -75.36
C MET A 18 20.83 25.38 -73.91
N ILE A 19 21.82 26.26 -73.78
CA ILE A 19 22.31 26.88 -72.54
C ILE A 19 21.21 27.80 -71.99
N LYS A 20 20.93 27.74 -70.67
CA LYS A 20 20.10 28.72 -69.95
C LYS A 20 20.85 29.25 -68.71
N PRO A 21 20.65 30.53 -68.33
CA PRO A 21 21.53 31.23 -67.40
C PRO A 21 21.20 30.89 -65.93
N LEU A 22 22.24 30.85 -65.11
CA LEU A 22 22.14 30.71 -63.65
C LEU A 22 21.56 32.02 -63.07
N VAL A 23 20.39 31.92 -62.43
CA VAL A 23 19.88 32.96 -61.52
C VAL A 23 20.18 32.48 -60.10
N THR A 24 21.12 33.14 -59.44
CA THR A 24 21.50 32.86 -58.06
C THR A 24 20.47 33.48 -57.12
N ILE A 25 19.62 32.65 -56.52
CA ILE A 25 18.71 33.07 -55.43
C ILE A 25 19.48 32.91 -54.11
N PHE A 26 19.79 34.03 -53.45
CA PHE A 26 20.33 34.04 -52.09
C PHE A 26 19.20 33.67 -51.11
N ALA A 27 19.17 32.43 -50.64
CA ALA A 27 18.28 32.01 -49.56
C ALA A 27 18.83 32.54 -48.23
N LEU A 28 18.17 33.55 -47.66
CA LEU A 28 18.45 34.06 -46.33
C LEU A 28 17.96 33.01 -45.31
N THR A 29 18.86 32.14 -44.84
CA THR A 29 18.56 31.21 -43.75
C THR A 29 18.43 31.98 -42.44
N LEU A 30 17.19 32.24 -42.03
CA LEU A 30 16.88 32.70 -40.68
C LEU A 30 17.19 31.54 -39.73
N ALA A 31 18.30 31.62 -39.00
CA ALA A 31 18.59 30.71 -37.91
C ALA A 31 17.59 30.99 -36.78
N PHE A 32 16.51 30.21 -36.73
CA PHE A 32 15.69 30.11 -35.52
C PHE A 32 16.56 29.44 -34.45
N VAL A 33 17.11 30.25 -33.56
CA VAL A 33 17.59 29.76 -32.26
C VAL A 33 16.33 29.37 -31.50
N SER A 34 15.94 28.11 -31.63
CA SER A 34 14.98 27.48 -30.74
C SER A 34 15.61 27.45 -29.35
N PHE A 35 15.29 28.46 -28.54
CA PHE A 35 15.40 28.31 -27.09
C PHE A 35 14.45 27.16 -26.74
N GLY A 36 15.02 25.97 -26.58
CA GLY A 36 14.36 24.87 -25.93
C GLY A 36 14.13 25.26 -24.48
N VAL A 37 13.06 26.00 -24.21
CA VAL A 37 12.44 26.01 -22.89
C VAL A 37 11.99 24.58 -22.71
N ARG A 38 12.83 23.77 -22.06
CA ARG A 38 12.36 22.51 -21.49
C ARG A 38 11.13 22.89 -20.67
N PRO A 39 9.97 22.24 -20.82
CA PRO A 39 8.93 22.41 -19.83
C PRO A 39 9.60 22.06 -18.50
N THR A 40 9.76 23.08 -17.65
CA THR A 40 10.00 22.85 -16.24
C THR A 40 8.74 22.12 -15.80
N HIS A 41 8.79 20.79 -15.78
CA HIS A 41 7.87 20.03 -14.96
C HIS A 41 7.94 20.71 -13.61
N ALA A 42 6.82 21.28 -13.15
CA ALA A 42 6.75 21.86 -11.82
C ALA A 42 7.35 20.82 -10.87
N ALA A 43 8.44 21.18 -10.21
CA ALA A 43 9.01 20.31 -9.20
C ALA A 43 8.03 20.39 -8.03
N PHE A 44 7.59 19.24 -7.54
CA PHE A 44 6.92 19.22 -6.24
C PHE A 44 8.02 19.47 -5.22
N ASP A 45 8.14 20.72 -4.77
CA ASP A 45 9.08 21.12 -3.74
C ASP A 45 8.26 21.68 -2.57
N VAL A 46 8.04 20.83 -1.57
CA VAL A 46 7.21 21.17 -0.42
C VAL A 46 7.89 22.15 0.53
N SER A 47 9.20 22.37 0.40
CA SER A 47 9.94 23.27 1.29
C SER A 47 9.43 24.71 1.22
N ILE A 48 8.83 25.10 0.09
CA ILE A 48 8.19 26.42 -0.09
C ILE A 48 6.99 26.64 0.85
N CYS A 49 6.45 25.58 1.44
CA CYS A 49 5.31 25.62 2.34
C CYS A 49 5.70 25.51 3.83
N TYR A 50 6.97 25.24 4.17
CA TYR A 50 7.40 24.96 5.56
C TYR A 50 7.21 26.13 6.51
N ASP A 51 7.35 27.37 6.02
CA ASP A 51 7.17 28.57 6.84
C ASP A 51 5.69 28.99 6.98
N THR A 52 4.74 28.14 6.59
CA THR A 52 3.31 28.45 6.72
C THR A 52 2.91 28.50 8.20
N VAL A 53 2.47 29.68 8.64
CA VAL A 53 1.95 29.89 9.99
C VAL A 53 0.42 29.76 9.98
N PRO A 54 -0.17 28.89 10.82
CA PRO A 54 -1.62 28.74 10.86
C PRO A 54 -2.37 30.04 11.16
N GLY A 55 -3.33 30.39 10.31
CA GLY A 55 -4.17 31.59 10.46
C GLY A 55 -3.58 32.86 9.83
N GLU A 56 -2.35 32.81 9.32
CA GLU A 56 -1.75 33.86 8.49
C GLU A 56 -1.94 33.55 6.99
N PRO A 57 -1.83 34.53 6.09
CA PRO A 57 -1.90 34.29 4.65
C PRO A 57 -0.83 33.29 4.16
N ILE A 58 -1.24 32.26 3.44
CA ILE A 58 -0.36 31.29 2.79
C ILE A 58 0.31 31.95 1.57
N ALA A 59 1.61 31.71 1.37
CA ALA A 59 2.34 32.22 0.22
C ALA A 59 1.75 31.74 -1.11
N ASP A 60 1.65 32.64 -2.10
CA ASP A 60 1.08 32.33 -3.42
C ASP A 60 1.76 31.13 -4.12
N GLU A 61 3.06 30.94 -3.92
CA GLU A 61 3.80 29.82 -4.50
C GLU A 61 3.39 28.48 -3.88
N CYS A 62 3.16 28.45 -2.57
CA CYS A 62 2.64 27.27 -1.87
C CYS A 62 1.19 26.97 -2.30
N LEU A 63 0.35 28.00 -2.47
CA LEU A 63 -1.02 27.82 -3.00
C LEU A 63 -1.01 27.21 -4.42
N ARG A 64 -0.13 27.69 -5.30
CA ARG A 64 0.03 27.11 -6.65
C ARG A 64 0.52 25.67 -6.61
N LEU A 65 1.45 25.34 -5.72
CA LEU A 65 1.89 23.96 -5.52
C LEU A 65 0.74 23.04 -5.12
N MET A 66 -0.13 23.48 -4.20
CA MET A 66 -1.31 22.70 -3.80
C MET A 66 -2.29 22.50 -4.96
N GLU A 67 -2.47 23.51 -5.81
CA GLU A 67 -3.33 23.46 -7.00
C GLU A 67 -2.76 22.52 -8.08
N ASP A 68 -1.45 22.58 -8.33
CA ASP A 68 -0.75 21.75 -9.30
C ASP A 68 -0.68 20.28 -8.86
N PHE A 69 -0.70 20.03 -7.54
CA PHE A 69 -0.59 18.70 -6.96
C PHE A 69 -1.68 18.42 -5.91
N PRO A 70 -2.95 18.24 -6.35
CA PRO A 70 -4.08 18.03 -5.45
C PRO A 70 -4.12 16.63 -4.81
N ALA A 71 -3.27 15.70 -5.26
CA ALA A 71 -3.16 14.34 -4.73
C ALA A 71 -1.71 13.82 -4.83
N PRO A 72 -1.33 12.83 -4.00
CA PRO A 72 0.00 12.22 -4.08
C PRO A 72 0.29 11.54 -5.41
N ARG A 73 1.54 11.64 -5.88
CA ARG A 73 2.01 11.07 -7.16
C ARG A 73 2.34 9.58 -7.04
N VAL A 74 1.31 8.80 -6.73
CA VAL A 74 1.42 7.35 -6.49
C VAL A 74 0.36 6.60 -7.29
N LEU A 75 0.62 5.32 -7.58
CA LEU A 75 -0.34 4.46 -8.30
C LEU A 75 -0.79 3.31 -7.41
N PRO A 76 -2.10 3.13 -7.17
CA PRO A 76 -2.58 1.96 -6.43
C PRO A 76 -2.21 0.68 -7.18
N ILE A 77 -1.88 -0.37 -6.43
CA ILE A 77 -1.72 -1.70 -7.00
C ILE A 77 -3.08 -2.30 -7.36
N ASN A 78 -3.06 -3.37 -8.18
CA ASN A 78 -4.28 -4.12 -8.46
C ASN A 78 -4.70 -4.93 -7.23
N VAL A 79 -6.00 -5.01 -7.02
CA VAL A 79 -6.61 -5.89 -6.00
C VAL A 79 -6.36 -7.36 -6.36
N ASP A 80 -5.90 -8.18 -5.42
CA ASP A 80 -5.77 -9.63 -5.60
C ASP A 80 -7.14 -10.32 -5.46
N GLY A 81 -7.96 -10.15 -6.50
CA GLY A 81 -9.30 -10.72 -6.55
C GLY A 81 -9.33 -12.24 -6.55
N VAL A 82 -8.25 -12.92 -6.97
CA VAL A 82 -8.19 -14.39 -6.95
C VAL A 82 -8.16 -14.87 -5.51
N THR A 83 -7.22 -14.33 -4.71
CA THR A 83 -7.06 -14.74 -3.31
C THR A 83 -8.27 -14.29 -2.48
N LEU A 84 -8.74 -13.05 -2.67
CA LEU A 84 -9.92 -12.53 -1.97
C LEU A 84 -11.20 -13.34 -2.25
N ASN A 85 -11.35 -13.92 -3.44
CA ASN A 85 -12.49 -14.78 -3.77
C ASN A 85 -12.26 -16.27 -3.43
N SER A 86 -11.01 -16.69 -3.21
CA SER A 86 -10.68 -18.08 -2.90
C SER A 86 -10.99 -18.45 -1.45
N TYR A 87 -11.15 -17.44 -0.60
CA TYR A 87 -11.39 -17.64 0.81
C TYR A 87 -12.74 -17.07 1.21
N ASN A 88 -13.49 -17.90 1.93
CA ASN A 88 -14.75 -17.52 2.54
C ASN A 88 -14.52 -17.58 4.05
N PHE A 89 -13.96 -16.49 4.59
CA PHE A 89 -13.52 -16.45 5.99
C PHE A 89 -14.68 -16.11 6.91
N TRP A 90 -14.96 -17.01 7.85
CA TRP A 90 -16.05 -16.84 8.80
C TRP A 90 -15.46 -16.79 10.21
N ARG A 91 -15.86 -15.76 10.95
CA ARG A 91 -15.55 -15.62 12.36
C ARG A 91 -16.36 -16.65 13.14
N VAL A 92 -15.70 -17.39 14.02
CA VAL A 92 -16.38 -18.30 14.95
C VAL A 92 -16.67 -17.55 16.24
N GLN A 93 -17.91 -17.67 16.75
CA GLN A 93 -18.29 -17.09 18.03
C GLN A 93 -17.42 -17.66 19.17
N ASN A 94 -17.08 -16.79 20.12
CA ASN A 94 -16.23 -17.12 21.26
C ASN A 94 -17.02 -17.84 22.37
N THR A 95 -17.67 -18.95 22.02
CA THR A 95 -18.54 -19.75 22.91
C THR A 95 -18.07 -21.20 23.04
N GLU A 96 -16.83 -21.48 22.66
CA GLU A 96 -16.25 -22.84 22.57
C GLU A 96 -17.16 -23.84 21.81
N PRO A 97 -17.66 -23.47 20.61
CA PRO A 97 -18.64 -24.28 19.94
C PRO A 97 -18.09 -25.68 19.60
N PRO A 98 -18.93 -26.73 19.71
CA PRO A 98 -18.56 -28.07 19.28
C PRO A 98 -18.34 -28.11 17.77
N VAL A 99 -17.30 -28.85 17.37
CA VAL A 99 -16.95 -29.16 15.98
C VAL A 99 -17.31 -30.62 15.73
N PHE A 100 -17.98 -30.90 14.62
CA PHE A 100 -18.57 -32.20 14.32
C PHE A 100 -17.89 -32.88 13.13
N ASN A 101 -17.92 -34.23 13.09
CA ASN A 101 -17.45 -34.99 11.92
C ASN A 101 -18.43 -34.96 10.74
N ALA A 102 -19.71 -34.69 10.99
CA ALA A 102 -20.78 -34.60 10.01
C ALA A 102 -21.94 -33.75 10.57
N PRO A 103 -22.87 -33.27 9.72
CA PRO A 103 -24.09 -32.60 10.18
C PRO A 103 -24.89 -33.49 11.14
N GLY A 104 -25.00 -33.06 12.40
CA GLY A 104 -25.67 -33.81 13.48
C GLY A 104 -24.92 -35.06 13.95
N GLY A 105 -23.64 -35.20 13.58
CA GLY A 105 -22.79 -36.33 13.97
C GLY A 105 -22.15 -36.19 15.34
N ASP A 106 -21.01 -36.86 15.52
CA ASP A 106 -20.25 -36.83 16.77
C ASP A 106 -19.39 -35.56 16.86
N VAL A 107 -19.24 -35.05 18.09
CA VAL A 107 -18.31 -33.96 18.38
C VAL A 107 -16.88 -34.52 18.33
N VAL A 108 -16.06 -33.99 17.42
CA VAL A 108 -14.65 -34.39 17.26
C VAL A 108 -13.70 -33.53 18.09
N ARG A 109 -14.05 -32.26 18.32
CA ARG A 109 -13.34 -31.34 19.21
C ARG A 109 -14.22 -30.15 19.55
N HIS A 110 -13.75 -29.31 20.47
CA HIS A 110 -14.29 -27.98 20.67
C HIS A 110 -13.36 -26.94 20.05
N MET A 111 -13.92 -25.88 19.49
CA MET A 111 -13.12 -24.69 19.16
C MET A 111 -12.60 -24.08 20.47
N PRO A 112 -11.33 -23.68 20.55
CA PRO A 112 -10.82 -23.01 21.73
C PRO A 112 -11.57 -21.68 21.94
N PRO A 113 -11.69 -21.17 23.17
CA PRO A 113 -12.14 -19.80 23.37
C PRO A 113 -11.13 -18.83 22.74
N GLY A 114 -11.62 -17.74 22.18
CA GLY A 114 -10.81 -16.61 21.72
C GLY A 114 -11.16 -16.10 20.33
N PHE A 115 -10.13 -15.74 19.58
CA PHE A 115 -10.22 -15.10 18.28
C PHE A 115 -9.98 -16.15 17.18
N ASN A 116 -11.05 -16.73 16.64
CA ASN A 116 -10.97 -17.86 15.72
C ASN A 116 -11.67 -17.56 14.41
N PHE A 117 -11.05 -18.01 13.32
CA PHE A 117 -11.61 -17.93 11.97
C PHE A 117 -11.44 -19.26 11.26
N VAL A 118 -12.45 -19.61 10.47
CA VAL A 118 -12.45 -20.81 9.63
C VAL A 118 -12.72 -20.43 8.18
N ASN A 119 -12.15 -21.20 7.26
CA ASN A 119 -12.49 -21.09 5.84
C ASN A 119 -13.67 -22.02 5.53
N VAL A 120 -14.80 -21.47 5.10
CA VAL A 120 -16.04 -22.21 4.83
C VAL A 120 -16.12 -22.60 3.36
N VAL A 121 -16.07 -23.91 3.09
CA VAL A 121 -16.09 -24.46 1.72
C VAL A 121 -17.48 -24.94 1.28
N ASN A 122 -18.41 -25.12 2.22
CA ASN A 122 -19.77 -25.59 1.92
C ASN A 122 -20.81 -25.02 2.90
N THR A 123 -21.86 -24.43 2.36
CA THR A 123 -23.04 -23.91 3.08
C THR A 123 -24.36 -24.56 2.61
N GLY A 124 -24.28 -25.63 1.81
CA GLY A 124 -25.43 -26.28 1.17
C GLY A 124 -26.24 -27.21 2.08
N VAL A 125 -25.81 -27.42 3.32
CA VAL A 125 -26.55 -28.20 4.32
C VAL A 125 -27.23 -27.25 5.30
N ASP A 126 -28.56 -27.31 5.38
CA ASP A 126 -29.34 -26.40 6.21
C ASP A 126 -28.92 -26.46 7.68
N GLY A 127 -28.60 -25.30 8.27
CA GLY A 127 -28.10 -25.18 9.64
C GLY A 127 -26.62 -25.51 9.86
N TRP A 128 -25.86 -25.85 8.81
CA TRP A 128 -24.47 -26.32 8.93
C TRP A 128 -23.52 -25.65 7.94
N VAL A 129 -22.28 -25.47 8.36
CA VAL A 129 -21.18 -25.07 7.48
C VAL A 129 -20.06 -26.11 7.56
N GLN A 130 -19.43 -26.41 6.42
CA GLN A 130 -18.24 -27.25 6.37
C GLN A 130 -16.99 -26.37 6.25
N THR A 131 -16.00 -26.64 7.08
CA THR A 131 -14.69 -25.99 7.02
C THR A 131 -13.79 -26.68 5.99
N GLU A 132 -12.72 -26.01 5.56
CA GLU A 132 -11.69 -26.59 4.67
C GLU A 132 -11.04 -27.87 5.22
N ARG A 133 -11.04 -28.05 6.55
CA ARG A 133 -10.53 -29.25 7.23
C ARG A 133 -11.51 -30.45 7.15
N GLY A 134 -12.64 -30.29 6.48
CA GLY A 134 -13.71 -31.28 6.37
C GLY A 134 -14.59 -31.38 7.62
N GLU A 135 -14.36 -30.51 8.61
CA GLU A 135 -15.09 -30.45 9.87
C GLU A 135 -16.39 -29.64 9.70
N TRP A 136 -17.36 -29.85 10.61
CA TRP A 136 -18.66 -29.20 10.55
C TRP A 136 -18.93 -28.34 11.78
N LEU A 137 -19.48 -27.15 11.56
CA LEU A 137 -19.94 -26.21 12.57
C LEU A 137 -21.41 -25.86 12.31
N GLN A 138 -22.15 -25.51 13.36
CA GLN A 138 -23.50 -24.96 13.19
C GLN A 138 -23.40 -23.57 12.56
N SER A 139 -24.26 -23.26 11.59
CA SER A 139 -24.25 -21.94 10.94
C SER A 139 -24.54 -20.80 11.93
N ALA A 140 -25.27 -21.07 13.02
CA ALA A 140 -25.60 -20.09 14.05
C ALA A 140 -24.40 -19.62 14.89
N VAL A 141 -23.26 -20.34 14.87
CA VAL A 141 -22.05 -20.00 15.65
C VAL A 141 -20.95 -19.39 14.79
N VAL A 142 -21.21 -19.15 13.50
CA VAL A 142 -20.27 -18.53 12.58
C VAL A 142 -20.90 -17.32 11.91
N GLU A 143 -20.08 -16.32 11.61
CA GLU A 143 -20.49 -15.10 10.92
C GLU A 143 -19.51 -14.81 9.79
N TYR A 144 -20.02 -14.54 8.60
CA TYR A 144 -19.18 -14.16 7.46
C TYR A 144 -18.45 -12.84 7.78
N ASN A 145 -17.17 -12.79 7.42
CA ASN A 145 -16.33 -11.62 7.66
C ASN A 145 -15.73 -11.14 6.34
N ASP A 146 -16.08 -9.91 5.95
CA ASP A 146 -15.52 -9.29 4.76
C ASP A 146 -14.02 -8.99 4.92
N PRO A 147 -13.17 -9.46 4.00
CA PRO A 147 -11.77 -9.07 3.99
C PRO A 147 -11.62 -7.62 3.50
N SER A 148 -10.47 -7.02 3.80
CA SER A 148 -10.14 -5.71 3.27
C SER A 148 -9.82 -5.74 1.78
N PHE A 149 -10.41 -4.79 1.04
CA PHE A 149 -10.09 -4.48 -0.36
C PHE A 149 -9.12 -3.29 -0.50
N PHE A 150 -8.60 -2.79 0.63
CA PHE A 150 -7.55 -1.77 0.64
C PHE A 150 -6.34 -2.22 -0.18
N THR A 151 -5.69 -1.24 -0.81
CA THR A 151 -4.43 -1.44 -1.52
C THR A 151 -3.49 -0.29 -1.22
N GLY A 152 -2.22 -0.63 -1.05
CA GLY A 152 -1.11 0.28 -1.06
C GLY A 152 -0.83 0.80 -2.46
N VAL A 153 0.29 1.49 -2.58
CA VAL A 153 0.62 2.27 -3.76
C VAL A 153 2.07 2.09 -4.16
N ARG A 154 2.30 2.04 -5.47
CA ARG A 154 3.61 2.20 -6.08
C ARG A 154 4.02 3.66 -6.04
N ILE A 155 5.27 3.88 -5.66
CA ILE A 155 5.90 5.19 -5.56
C ILE A 155 6.53 5.52 -6.91
N LEU A 156 6.28 6.72 -7.44
CA LEU A 156 6.75 7.13 -8.77
C LEU A 156 7.91 8.13 -8.74
N ASP A 157 8.12 8.79 -7.60
CA ASP A 157 9.04 9.91 -7.42
C ASP A 157 10.04 9.65 -6.30
N GLY A 158 10.28 8.38 -5.93
CA GLY A 158 11.19 8.04 -4.85
C GLY A 158 10.76 8.58 -3.48
N LEU A 159 9.47 8.88 -3.28
CA LEU A 159 8.94 9.42 -2.03
C LEU A 159 9.65 10.71 -1.62
N ASP A 160 10.11 11.49 -2.62
CA ASP A 160 10.63 12.83 -2.40
C ASP A 160 9.56 13.73 -1.76
N ASN A 161 8.28 13.38 -1.94
CA ASN A 161 7.13 14.05 -1.37
C ASN A 161 6.40 13.12 -0.41
N GLU A 162 6.38 13.50 0.85
CA GLU A 162 5.63 12.78 1.88
C GLU A 162 4.14 12.87 1.62
N PHE A 163 3.46 11.76 1.87
CA PHE A 163 2.00 11.71 1.83
C PHE A 163 1.49 10.90 3.00
N ALA A 164 0.19 10.98 3.24
CA ALA A 164 -0.45 10.21 4.28
C ALA A 164 -1.74 9.56 3.80
N TRP A 165 -2.12 8.48 4.47
CA TRP A 165 -3.48 7.97 4.41
C TRP A 165 -4.29 8.51 5.57
N VAL A 166 -5.53 8.89 5.29
CA VAL A 166 -6.52 9.23 6.29
C VAL A 166 -7.03 7.95 6.97
N LEU A 167 -7.13 7.95 8.31
CA LEU A 167 -7.48 6.76 9.09
C LEU A 167 -8.95 6.70 9.53
N GLY A 168 -9.76 7.71 9.21
CA GLY A 168 -11.18 7.73 9.57
C GLY A 168 -12.01 8.63 8.66
N THR A 169 -13.28 8.81 9.01
CA THR A 169 -14.14 9.79 8.33
C THR A 169 -14.14 11.10 9.12
N LEU A 170 -13.69 12.18 8.50
CA LEU A 170 -13.62 13.50 9.14
C LEU A 170 -13.78 14.64 8.14
N PHE A 171 -14.12 15.82 8.65
CA PHE A 171 -13.88 17.08 7.94
C PHE A 171 -12.55 17.68 8.41
N THR A 172 -11.82 18.34 7.51
CA THR A 172 -10.61 19.08 7.86
C THR A 172 -10.93 20.24 8.83
N SER A 173 -9.96 20.60 9.67
CA SER A 173 -10.03 21.78 10.54
C SER A 173 -9.41 23.00 9.85
N PRO A 174 -9.89 24.22 10.13
CA PRO A 174 -9.37 25.45 9.51
C PRO A 174 -7.99 25.85 10.06
N ARG A 175 -7.62 25.33 11.24
CA ARG A 175 -6.32 25.55 11.90
C ARG A 175 -6.07 24.44 12.92
N PRO A 176 -4.82 24.22 13.36
CA PRO A 176 -4.50 23.31 14.46
C PRO A 176 -5.31 23.59 15.72
N GLY A 177 -5.76 22.53 16.39
CA GLY A 177 -6.55 22.58 17.62
C GLY A 177 -8.02 23.02 17.44
N ALA A 178 -8.44 23.44 16.24
CA ALA A 178 -9.83 23.79 15.98
C ALA A 178 -10.70 22.53 15.75
N SER A 179 -11.99 22.65 16.07
CA SER A 179 -12.98 21.64 15.70
C SER A 179 -13.08 21.49 14.19
N GLN A 180 -13.42 20.28 13.73
CA GLN A 180 -13.69 19.99 12.32
C GLN A 180 -14.73 20.95 11.73
N ASP A 181 -14.45 21.52 10.56
CA ASP A 181 -15.36 22.45 9.88
C ASP A 181 -16.27 21.69 8.91
N ARG A 182 -17.54 21.53 9.28
CA ARG A 182 -18.54 20.83 8.46
C ARG A 182 -19.09 21.66 7.30
N GLU A 183 -18.89 22.97 7.34
CA GLU A 183 -19.43 23.90 6.34
C GLU A 183 -18.43 24.11 5.21
N ASN A 184 -17.14 24.32 5.55
CA ASN A 184 -16.09 24.65 4.57
C ASN A 184 -14.97 23.61 4.50
N GLY A 185 -14.86 22.72 5.50
CA GLY A 185 -13.82 21.69 5.52
C GLY A 185 -14.04 20.63 4.45
N ARG A 186 -12.94 20.06 3.95
CA ARG A 186 -12.97 18.94 3.02
C ARG A 186 -13.41 17.68 3.78
N LEU A 187 -14.45 17.01 3.30
CA LEU A 187 -14.84 15.68 3.79
C LEU A 187 -13.84 14.64 3.25
N LEU A 188 -13.25 13.89 4.16
CA LEU A 188 -12.31 12.82 3.87
C LEU A 188 -12.81 11.51 4.46
N PHE A 189 -12.51 10.43 3.76
CA PHE A 189 -12.83 9.07 4.16
C PHE A 189 -11.57 8.31 4.52
N ARG A 190 -11.75 7.22 5.26
CA ARG A 190 -10.68 6.28 5.58
C ARG A 190 -10.04 5.78 4.28
N TYR A 191 -8.71 5.76 4.27
CA TYR A 191 -7.82 5.45 3.16
C TYR A 191 -7.74 6.47 2.02
N ASP A 192 -8.40 7.62 2.14
CA ASP A 192 -8.08 8.75 1.27
C ASP A 192 -6.60 9.11 1.42
N ARG A 193 -5.96 9.42 0.30
CA ARG A 193 -4.55 9.81 0.25
C ARG A 193 -4.45 11.31 0.11
N VAL A 194 -3.58 11.91 0.91
CA VAL A 194 -3.38 13.36 0.98
C VAL A 194 -1.90 13.70 0.96
N ASN A 195 -1.55 14.77 0.26
CA ASN A 195 -0.21 15.36 0.36
C ASN A 195 -0.06 16.05 1.72
N VAL A 196 1.16 16.09 2.25
CA VAL A 196 1.49 16.86 3.45
C VAL A 196 2.31 18.07 3.02
N PHE A 197 1.77 19.27 3.17
CA PHE A 197 2.41 20.52 2.72
C PHE A 197 3.15 21.26 3.82
N ALA A 198 2.63 21.22 5.04
CA ALA A 198 3.28 21.82 6.21
C ALA A 198 2.86 21.08 7.48
N GLU A 199 3.60 21.32 8.55
CA GLU A 199 3.27 20.84 9.89
C GLU A 199 3.18 22.01 10.88
N ALA A 200 2.33 21.85 11.88
CA ALA A 200 2.18 22.78 12.98
C ALA A 200 1.75 22.04 14.24
N TYR A 201 1.85 22.70 15.39
CA TYR A 201 1.47 22.15 16.68
C TYR A 201 0.35 22.96 17.30
N ASP A 202 -0.55 22.30 18.02
CA ASP A 202 -1.56 22.97 18.84
C ASP A 202 -1.08 23.21 20.27
N ASP A 203 -1.93 23.84 21.08
CA ASP A 203 -1.63 24.17 22.49
C ASP A 203 -1.37 22.95 23.38
N ASN A 204 -1.76 21.75 22.95
CA ASN A 204 -1.52 20.48 23.64
C ASN A 204 -0.34 19.70 23.05
N ASP A 205 0.48 20.36 22.23
CA ASP A 205 1.64 19.78 21.56
C ASP A 205 1.26 18.60 20.65
N TRP A 206 0.03 18.57 20.11
CA TRP A 206 -0.32 17.64 19.06
C TRP A 206 0.12 18.20 17.72
N ARG A 207 0.75 17.35 16.90
CA ARG A 207 1.11 17.71 15.52
C ARG A 207 -0.11 17.66 14.62
N TRP A 208 -0.18 18.62 13.71
CA TRP A 208 -1.17 18.75 12.66
C TRP A 208 -0.47 18.90 11.32
N TYR A 209 -1.07 18.33 10.28
CA TYR A 209 -0.58 18.38 8.91
C TYR A 209 -1.51 19.23 8.06
N MET A 210 -0.96 20.20 7.34
CA MET A 210 -1.68 20.96 6.32
C MET A 210 -1.73 20.15 5.04
N ILE A 211 -2.94 19.88 4.55
CA ILE A 211 -3.19 19.05 3.36
C ILE A 211 -3.83 19.83 2.21
N GLY A 212 -3.99 21.14 2.39
CA GLY A 212 -4.57 22.10 1.45
C GLY A 212 -4.70 23.48 2.10
N PRO A 213 -5.17 24.50 1.37
CA PRO A 213 -5.28 25.87 1.89
C PRO A 213 -6.21 25.90 3.11
N ASP A 214 -5.67 26.27 4.28
CA ASP A 214 -6.37 26.26 5.56
C ASP A 214 -7.07 24.92 5.88
N GLN A 215 -6.51 23.80 5.44
CA GLN A 215 -7.05 22.47 5.69
C GLN A 215 -6.06 21.65 6.49
N TRP A 216 -6.35 21.48 7.78
CA TRP A 216 -5.50 20.81 8.74
C TRP A 216 -6.11 19.50 9.23
N ILE A 217 -5.27 18.49 9.40
CA ILE A 217 -5.63 17.19 9.97
C ILE A 217 -4.66 16.85 11.09
N GLU A 218 -5.17 16.38 12.21
CA GLU A 218 -4.37 15.95 13.34
C GLU A 218 -3.61 14.64 13.05
N GLN A 219 -2.37 14.51 13.52
CA GLN A 219 -1.49 13.35 13.23
C GLN A 219 -2.14 11.99 13.53
N ARG A 220 -2.99 11.90 14.57
CA ARG A 220 -3.68 10.66 14.98
C ARG A 220 -4.72 10.16 13.99
N MET A 221 -5.18 11.04 13.11
CA MET A 221 -6.16 10.75 12.07
C MET A 221 -5.51 10.40 10.73
N VAL A 222 -4.18 10.34 10.69
CA VAL A 222 -3.43 9.96 9.49
C VAL A 222 -2.32 8.93 9.80
N ALA A 223 -1.83 8.31 8.75
CA ALA A 223 -0.63 7.49 8.77
C ALA A 223 0.30 7.97 7.66
N LYS A 224 1.42 8.56 8.04
CA LYS A 224 2.36 9.20 7.11
C LYS A 224 3.34 8.17 6.54
N ALA A 225 3.54 8.20 5.23
CA ALA A 225 4.63 7.52 4.55
C ALA A 225 5.72 8.54 4.24
N PHE A 226 6.93 8.24 4.69
CA PHE A 226 8.12 9.07 4.48
C PHE A 226 9.34 8.18 4.26
N ARG A 227 10.42 8.78 3.77
CA ARG A 227 11.65 8.05 3.47
C ARG A 227 12.36 7.64 4.75
N ILE A 228 12.80 6.39 4.79
CA ILE A 228 13.61 5.79 5.85
C ILE A 228 15.00 5.53 5.28
N GLU A 229 16.02 5.96 6.01
CA GLU A 229 17.40 5.65 5.65
C GLU A 229 17.64 4.15 5.73
N ARG A 230 18.39 3.63 4.76
CA ARG A 230 18.72 2.20 4.75
C ARG A 230 19.57 1.85 5.98
N PRO A 231 19.15 0.90 6.83
CA PRO A 231 19.94 0.53 7.99
C PRO A 231 21.22 -0.21 7.56
N GLU A 232 22.25 -0.12 8.40
CA GLU A 232 23.49 -0.87 8.20
C GLU A 232 23.20 -2.37 8.12
N GLY A 233 23.73 -3.04 7.09
CA GLY A 233 23.54 -4.48 6.84
C GLY A 233 22.36 -4.83 5.92
N ALA A 234 21.44 -3.88 5.63
CA ALA A 234 20.40 -4.12 4.63
C ALA A 234 20.93 -3.95 3.21
N GLU A 235 20.62 -4.90 2.34
CA GLU A 235 21.01 -4.91 0.93
C GLU A 235 19.85 -5.29 0.01
N GLY A 236 19.96 -4.93 -1.27
CA GLY A 236 18.98 -5.30 -2.29
C GLY A 236 17.56 -4.83 -1.98
N ARG A 237 16.61 -5.77 -1.96
CA ARG A 237 15.18 -5.52 -1.68
C ARG A 237 14.89 -5.70 -0.19
N TRP A 238 14.41 -4.65 0.45
CA TRP A 238 14.05 -4.65 1.87
C TRP A 238 12.78 -3.83 2.12
N VAL A 239 12.17 -4.03 3.28
CA VAL A 239 11.00 -3.26 3.74
C VAL A 239 11.29 -2.59 5.08
N ALA A 240 10.86 -1.34 5.21
CA ALA A 240 10.82 -0.62 6.48
C ALA A 240 9.41 -0.71 7.06
N ILE A 241 9.32 -1.06 8.34
CA ILE A 241 8.10 -1.13 9.15
C ILE A 241 8.18 -0.02 10.18
N ASP A 242 7.27 0.95 10.09
CA ASP A 242 7.15 2.00 11.09
C ASP A 242 6.06 1.64 12.10
N LEU A 243 6.48 1.36 13.34
CA LEU A 243 5.61 1.01 14.46
C LEU A 243 4.79 2.19 14.99
N TYR A 244 5.18 3.42 14.73
CA TYR A 244 4.41 4.59 15.13
C TYR A 244 3.38 4.94 14.07
N GLU A 245 3.82 5.10 12.82
CA GLU A 245 2.95 5.46 11.70
C GLU A 245 2.08 4.30 11.20
N GLN A 246 2.42 3.05 11.55
CA GLN A 246 1.74 1.85 11.06
C GLN A 246 1.75 1.80 9.53
N THR A 247 2.92 2.07 8.95
CA THR A 247 3.18 2.03 7.51
C THR A 247 4.30 1.04 7.19
N LEU A 248 4.24 0.49 5.99
CA LEU A 248 5.33 -0.27 5.38
C LEU A 248 5.79 0.48 4.14
N VAL A 249 7.10 0.73 4.01
CA VAL A 249 7.72 1.26 2.80
C VAL A 249 8.73 0.25 2.27
N ALA A 250 8.62 -0.14 1.01
CA ALA A 250 9.50 -1.10 0.36
C ALA A 250 10.55 -0.38 -0.50
N TYR A 251 11.79 -0.89 -0.47
CA TYR A 251 12.95 -0.25 -1.06
C TYR A 251 13.75 -1.19 -1.98
N GLU A 252 14.26 -0.63 -3.08
CA GLU A 252 15.35 -1.21 -3.86
C GLU A 252 16.62 -0.38 -3.62
N GLY A 253 17.55 -0.92 -2.83
CA GLY A 253 18.67 -0.14 -2.31
C GLY A 253 18.15 1.03 -1.47
N ASP A 254 18.44 2.26 -1.90
CA ASP A 254 18.00 3.49 -1.22
C ASP A 254 16.73 4.11 -1.83
N THR A 255 16.14 3.46 -2.85
CA THR A 255 14.99 3.99 -3.59
C THR A 255 13.68 3.35 -3.09
N PRO A 256 12.74 4.10 -2.50
CA PRO A 256 11.44 3.57 -2.15
C PRO A 256 10.59 3.36 -3.41
N VAL A 257 9.99 2.18 -3.53
CA VAL A 257 9.24 1.74 -4.73
C VAL A 257 7.76 1.47 -4.43
N TYR A 258 7.40 1.28 -3.17
CA TYR A 258 6.05 0.94 -2.75
C TYR A 258 5.81 1.34 -1.30
N ALA A 259 4.57 1.70 -0.96
CA ALA A 259 4.15 1.90 0.41
C ALA A 259 2.72 1.42 0.66
N THR A 260 2.43 0.98 1.87
CA THR A 260 1.08 0.60 2.31
C THR A 260 0.87 0.85 3.81
N LEU A 261 -0.38 0.74 4.27
CA LEU A 261 -0.73 0.66 5.68
C LEU A 261 -0.60 -0.78 6.18
N ILE A 262 -0.23 -0.90 7.45
CA ILE A 262 -0.09 -2.17 8.16
C ILE A 262 -0.80 -2.13 9.51
N ALA A 263 -0.90 -3.26 10.18
CA ALA A 263 -1.29 -3.34 11.57
C ALA A 263 -0.35 -4.28 12.34
N THR A 264 0.46 -3.70 13.21
CA THR A 264 1.47 -4.42 14.01
C THR A 264 0.92 -4.87 15.37
N GLY A 265 1.77 -5.49 16.18
CA GLY A 265 1.42 -6.07 17.47
C GLY A 265 0.88 -5.05 18.45
N VAL A 266 -0.16 -5.35 19.23
CA VAL A 266 -0.68 -4.47 20.30
C VAL A 266 0.23 -4.48 21.55
N PRO A 267 0.10 -3.53 22.50
CA PRO A 267 0.91 -3.53 23.71
C PRO A 267 0.84 -4.88 24.46
N GLY A 268 2.00 -5.43 24.82
CA GLY A 268 2.12 -6.77 25.45
C GLY A 268 2.24 -7.92 24.44
N TRP A 269 2.04 -7.63 23.16
CA TRP A 269 2.32 -8.51 22.03
C TRP A 269 3.11 -7.74 20.96
N ASP A 270 4.09 -6.96 21.40
CA ASP A 270 4.78 -5.98 20.58
C ASP A 270 5.56 -6.62 19.43
N THR A 271 5.51 -6.01 18.25
CA THR A 271 6.44 -6.28 17.15
C THR A 271 7.80 -5.72 17.54
N ARG A 272 8.85 -6.53 17.50
CA ARG A 272 10.18 -6.14 17.99
C ARG A 272 10.90 -5.27 16.96
N GLU A 273 11.51 -4.18 17.42
CA GLU A 273 12.41 -3.35 16.60
C GLU A 273 13.71 -4.09 16.30
N GLY A 274 14.29 -3.82 15.14
CA GLY A 274 15.54 -4.45 14.69
C GLY A 274 15.63 -4.61 13.18
N LEU A 275 16.78 -5.08 12.72
CA LEU A 275 16.99 -5.53 11.34
C LEU A 275 16.97 -7.06 11.32
N PHE A 276 16.13 -7.61 10.45
CA PHE A 276 15.87 -9.04 10.37
C PHE A 276 15.96 -9.55 8.94
N GLU A 277 16.24 -10.84 8.79
CA GLU A 277 16.19 -11.54 7.51
C GLU A 277 14.92 -12.40 7.41
N ILE A 278 14.33 -12.45 6.22
CA ILE A 278 13.19 -13.33 5.98
C ILE A 278 13.69 -14.77 5.80
N TRP A 279 13.55 -15.57 6.84
CA TRP A 279 14.07 -16.93 6.91
C TRP A 279 13.11 -17.99 6.37
N ALA A 280 11.80 -17.73 6.28
CA ALA A 280 10.83 -18.64 5.67
C ALA A 280 9.69 -17.90 4.95
N ARG A 281 9.15 -18.55 3.91
CA ARG A 281 8.07 -18.02 3.07
C ARG A 281 7.08 -19.14 2.73
N LEU A 282 5.80 -18.90 3.00
CA LEU A 282 4.71 -19.82 2.65
C LEU A 282 3.61 -19.03 1.95
N GLU A 283 3.10 -19.56 0.83
CA GLU A 283 1.96 -18.92 0.15
C GLU A 283 0.69 -18.98 1.01
N VAL A 284 0.57 -20.02 1.83
CA VAL A 284 -0.51 -20.23 2.81
C VAL A 284 0.05 -20.97 4.01
N ASP A 285 -0.30 -20.54 5.22
CA ASP A 285 0.00 -21.26 6.47
C ASP A 285 -1.17 -21.15 7.48
N GLY A 286 -1.22 -22.05 8.45
CA GLY A 286 -2.12 -21.95 9.60
C GLY A 286 -1.42 -21.29 10.78
N MET A 287 -2.06 -20.32 11.42
CA MET A 287 -1.49 -19.63 12.59
C MET A 287 -2.36 -19.85 13.83
N SER A 288 -1.79 -20.46 14.87
CA SER A 288 -2.47 -20.67 16.13
C SER A 288 -1.56 -20.37 17.32
N GLY A 289 -2.14 -20.02 18.46
CA GLY A 289 -1.39 -19.68 19.65
C GLY A 289 -2.27 -19.53 20.89
N ALA A 290 -1.63 -19.48 22.07
CA ALA A 290 -2.27 -19.41 23.37
C ALA A 290 -3.43 -20.43 23.56
N THR A 291 -3.26 -21.63 23.01
CA THR A 291 -4.27 -22.69 23.01
C THR A 291 -4.75 -22.99 24.43
N GLY A 292 -6.07 -22.92 24.65
CA GLY A 292 -6.70 -23.16 25.95
C GLY A 292 -6.77 -21.94 26.88
N ALA A 293 -6.22 -20.80 26.48
CA ALA A 293 -6.43 -19.51 27.17
C ALA A 293 -7.58 -18.72 26.51
N PRO A 294 -8.27 -17.81 27.23
CA PRO A 294 -9.26 -16.91 26.63
C PRO A 294 -8.69 -16.00 25.52
N THR A 295 -7.36 -15.83 25.50
CA THR A 295 -6.60 -15.11 24.49
C THR A 295 -6.14 -16.00 23.33
N GLY A 296 -6.61 -17.25 23.25
CA GLY A 296 -6.28 -18.18 22.17
C GLY A 296 -6.66 -17.68 20.79
N TRP A 297 -5.99 -18.23 19.78
CA TRP A 297 -6.39 -18.10 18.37
C TRP A 297 -6.07 -19.36 17.57
N ASP A 298 -6.90 -19.62 16.58
CA ASP A 298 -6.67 -20.56 15.48
C ASP A 298 -7.16 -19.88 14.19
N LEU A 299 -6.23 -19.54 13.30
CA LEU A 299 -6.42 -18.85 12.04
C LEU A 299 -6.03 -19.79 10.92
N GLN A 300 -7.03 -20.19 10.14
CA GLN A 300 -6.83 -21.06 8.99
C GLN A 300 -6.40 -20.26 7.76
N SER A 301 -5.53 -20.86 6.95
CA SER A 301 -5.15 -20.37 5.62
C SER A 301 -4.78 -18.89 5.54
N VAL A 302 -3.87 -18.46 6.43
CA VAL A 302 -3.26 -17.13 6.38
C VAL A 302 -2.38 -17.04 5.13
N PRO A 303 -2.65 -16.10 4.19
CA PRO A 303 -1.94 -16.06 2.92
C PRO A 303 -0.65 -15.22 2.99
N PHE A 304 0.31 -15.55 2.12
CA PHE A 304 1.53 -14.78 1.85
C PHE A 304 2.41 -14.54 3.09
N VAL A 305 2.66 -15.60 3.85
CA VAL A 305 3.39 -15.56 5.11
C VAL A 305 4.90 -15.48 4.86
N MET A 306 5.55 -14.52 5.51
CA MET A 306 7.01 -14.32 5.47
C MET A 306 7.53 -14.11 6.88
N TYR A 307 8.13 -15.15 7.46
CA TYR A 307 8.70 -15.09 8.80
C TYR A 307 10.05 -14.39 8.80
N PHE A 308 10.25 -13.47 9.74
CA PHE A 308 11.49 -12.70 9.85
C PHE A 308 12.07 -12.66 11.27
N ASP A 309 11.25 -12.82 12.31
CA ASP A 309 11.72 -12.78 13.70
C ASP A 309 11.00 -13.84 14.55
N GLN A 310 11.61 -15.02 14.66
CA GLN A 310 10.99 -16.19 15.30
C GLN A 310 9.58 -16.43 14.71
N ASP A 311 8.53 -16.37 15.54
CA ASP A 311 7.15 -16.55 15.14
C ASP A 311 6.49 -15.29 14.52
N ILE A 312 7.19 -14.15 14.48
CA ILE A 312 6.70 -12.92 13.86
C ILE A 312 6.90 -12.97 12.34
N SER A 313 5.82 -12.67 11.61
CA SER A 313 5.79 -12.65 10.16
C SER A 313 5.07 -11.44 9.58
N LEU A 314 5.41 -11.11 8.34
CA LEU A 314 4.59 -10.31 7.44
C LEU A 314 3.56 -11.25 6.79
N HIS A 315 2.27 -10.90 6.76
CA HIS A 315 1.28 -11.72 6.07
C HIS A 315 0.00 -10.96 5.69
N GLY A 316 -0.81 -11.57 4.83
CA GLY A 316 -2.14 -11.08 4.52
C GLY A 316 -3.11 -11.34 5.65
N THR A 317 -4.00 -10.38 5.90
CA THR A 317 -4.99 -10.44 6.97
C THR A 317 -6.38 -10.25 6.40
N TYR A 318 -7.25 -11.22 6.71
CA TYR A 318 -8.65 -11.19 6.30
C TYR A 318 -9.61 -10.81 7.42
N TRP A 319 -9.21 -10.95 8.69
CA TRP A 319 -10.10 -10.82 9.85
C TRP A 319 -10.35 -9.38 10.33
N HIS A 320 -9.74 -8.37 9.71
CA HIS A 320 -10.01 -6.96 9.98
C HIS A 320 -9.59 -6.05 8.81
N ASP A 321 -10.12 -4.83 8.79
CA ASP A 321 -9.72 -3.74 7.89
C ASP A 321 -9.22 -2.50 8.68
N ASN A 322 -8.55 -2.73 9.81
CA ASN A 322 -8.09 -1.64 10.68
C ASN A 322 -6.60 -1.28 10.47
N PHE A 323 -6.11 -1.29 9.22
CA PHE A 323 -4.73 -0.90 8.90
C PHE A 323 -4.44 0.58 9.24
N GLY A 324 -3.22 0.89 9.66
CA GLY A 324 -2.88 2.18 10.26
C GLY A 324 -3.05 2.21 11.79
N TYR A 325 -3.54 1.13 12.39
CA TYR A 325 -3.67 0.95 13.83
C TYR A 325 -3.17 -0.43 14.24
N ARG A 326 -2.54 -0.53 15.42
CA ARG A 326 -2.04 -1.81 15.98
C ARG A 326 -3.22 -2.77 16.23
N GLN A 327 -3.10 -4.02 15.79
CA GLN A 327 -4.16 -5.05 15.90
C GLN A 327 -3.65 -6.47 16.18
N SER A 328 -2.40 -6.77 15.84
CA SER A 328 -1.92 -8.15 15.81
C SER A 328 -1.39 -8.60 17.18
N ARG A 329 -0.93 -9.86 17.24
CA ARG A 329 -0.18 -10.42 18.38
C ARG A 329 1.33 -10.52 18.11
N GLY A 330 1.87 -9.58 17.33
CA GLY A 330 3.30 -9.47 17.02
C GLY A 330 3.57 -9.41 15.53
N CYS A 331 2.83 -10.17 14.73
CA CYS A 331 2.93 -10.14 13.26
C CYS A 331 2.63 -8.76 12.66
N VAL A 332 3.05 -8.56 11.42
CA VAL A 332 2.73 -7.36 10.66
C VAL A 332 1.64 -7.70 9.66
N ASN A 333 0.41 -7.31 10.00
CA ASN A 333 -0.77 -7.56 9.19
C ASN A 333 -0.82 -6.57 8.02
N MET A 334 -1.06 -7.08 6.81
CA MET A 334 -1.30 -6.32 5.59
C MET A 334 -2.67 -6.69 4.99
N SER A 335 -3.22 -5.86 4.10
CA SER A 335 -4.32 -6.33 3.27
C SER A 335 -3.84 -7.52 2.43
N ILE A 336 -4.76 -8.40 2.01
CA ILE A 336 -4.38 -9.57 1.20
C ILE A 336 -3.68 -9.13 -0.09
N SER A 337 -4.17 -8.07 -0.75
CA SER A 337 -3.57 -7.53 -1.97
C SER A 337 -2.15 -7.03 -1.73
N ASP A 338 -1.91 -6.35 -0.61
CA ASP A 338 -0.60 -5.80 -0.28
C ASP A 338 0.40 -6.88 0.10
N ALA A 339 -0.03 -7.86 0.92
CA ALA A 339 0.80 -9.01 1.28
C ALA A 339 1.21 -9.79 0.03
N SER A 340 0.27 -9.99 -0.88
CA SER A 340 0.47 -10.64 -2.17
C SER A 340 1.51 -9.91 -3.03
N TYR A 341 1.41 -8.57 -3.11
CA TYR A 341 2.38 -7.73 -3.81
C TYR A 341 3.77 -7.83 -3.18
N VAL A 342 3.88 -7.59 -1.87
CA VAL A 342 5.15 -7.60 -1.13
C VAL A 342 5.81 -8.98 -1.21
N TYR A 343 5.04 -10.06 -1.05
CA TYR A 343 5.54 -11.43 -1.14
C TYR A 343 6.15 -11.75 -2.51
N ARG A 344 5.44 -11.42 -3.60
CA ARG A 344 5.94 -11.65 -4.95
C ARG A 344 7.14 -10.76 -5.27
N TRP A 345 7.09 -9.49 -4.85
CA TRP A 345 8.17 -8.53 -5.07
C TRP A 345 9.45 -8.93 -4.31
N LEU A 346 9.35 -9.33 -3.04
CA LEU A 346 10.52 -9.78 -2.27
C LEU A 346 11.13 -11.06 -2.87
N ARG A 347 10.30 -11.98 -3.38
CA ARG A 347 10.77 -13.22 -4.04
C ARG A 347 11.47 -12.95 -5.38
N ASP A 348 11.15 -11.87 -6.06
CA ASP A 348 11.68 -11.51 -7.38
C ASP A 348 13.02 -10.76 -7.28
N THR A 349 14.00 -11.35 -6.60
CA THR A 349 15.35 -10.78 -6.47
C THR A 349 16.40 -11.79 -6.87
N ASP A 350 17.58 -11.33 -7.27
CA ASP A 350 18.76 -12.18 -7.52
C ASP A 350 19.70 -12.26 -6.31
N LEU A 351 19.46 -11.49 -5.24
CA LEU A 351 20.28 -11.51 -4.04
C LEU A 351 20.13 -12.85 -3.29
N ARG A 352 21.25 -13.50 -2.96
CA ARG A 352 21.30 -14.80 -2.28
C ARG A 352 22.31 -14.82 -1.13
N ASP A 353 22.04 -15.64 -0.13
CA ASP A 353 23.01 -15.98 0.92
C ASP A 353 24.05 -17.03 0.42
N GLU A 354 24.95 -17.44 1.31
CA GLU A 354 26.00 -18.43 1.01
C GLU A 354 25.44 -19.81 0.62
N ASP A 355 24.23 -20.14 1.08
CA ASP A 355 23.53 -21.40 0.82
C ASP A 355 22.62 -21.31 -0.44
N GLY A 356 22.55 -20.15 -1.08
CA GLY A 356 21.75 -19.93 -2.28
C GLY A 356 20.26 -19.65 -2.00
N ASN A 357 19.88 -19.30 -0.77
CA ASN A 357 18.53 -18.88 -0.41
C ASN A 357 18.32 -17.40 -0.73
N ILE A 358 17.06 -17.01 -0.98
CA ILE A 358 16.69 -15.62 -1.25
C ILE A 358 16.90 -14.76 -0.01
N LEU A 359 17.73 -13.72 -0.15
CA LEU A 359 18.03 -12.77 0.92
C LEU A 359 17.18 -11.49 0.76
N ASN A 360 16.41 -11.18 1.80
CA ASN A 360 15.62 -9.97 1.93
C ASN A 360 15.60 -9.54 3.39
N TYR A 361 15.47 -8.24 3.62
CA TYR A 361 15.51 -7.68 4.95
C TYR A 361 14.20 -7.01 5.35
N VAL A 362 13.87 -7.11 6.64
CA VAL A 362 12.79 -6.38 7.31
C VAL A 362 13.42 -5.50 8.37
N TYR A 363 13.32 -4.20 8.19
CA TYR A 363 13.75 -3.22 9.18
C TYR A 363 12.53 -2.73 9.96
N VAL A 364 12.49 -3.00 11.26
CA VAL A 364 11.43 -2.56 12.15
C VAL A 364 11.96 -1.44 13.04
N HIS A 365 11.29 -0.28 13.00
CA HIS A 365 11.64 0.89 13.80
C HIS A 365 10.38 1.66 14.22
N SER A 366 10.53 2.65 15.09
CA SER A 366 9.45 3.55 15.50
C SER A 366 9.87 5.00 15.27
N SER A 367 9.07 5.80 14.54
CA SER A 367 9.37 7.23 14.32
C SER A 367 8.84 8.15 15.42
N GLY A 368 8.14 7.58 16.40
CA GLY A 368 7.58 8.32 17.52
C GLY A 368 7.25 7.41 18.71
N GLU A 369 6.77 8.02 19.79
CA GLU A 369 6.35 7.32 21.00
C GLU A 369 4.84 7.48 21.19
N TYR A 370 4.17 6.39 21.53
CA TYR A 370 2.75 6.42 21.88
C TYR A 370 2.56 7.08 23.25
N ARG A 371 1.72 8.14 23.33
CA ARG A 371 1.49 8.87 24.60
C ARG A 371 0.65 8.08 25.61
N THR A 372 -0.16 7.12 25.17
CA THR A 372 -0.99 6.25 26.03
C THR A 372 -1.18 4.86 25.41
N SER A 373 -1.66 3.88 26.19
CA SER A 373 -2.02 2.57 25.68
C SER A 373 -3.36 2.60 24.93
N GLY A 374 -3.37 2.35 23.62
CA GLY A 374 -4.58 2.26 22.81
C GLY A 374 -4.27 2.21 21.31
N ALA A 375 -5.26 1.89 20.48
CA ALA A 375 -5.05 1.83 19.04
C ALA A 375 -4.92 3.24 18.42
N ALA A 376 -5.62 4.24 18.97
CA ALA A 376 -5.69 5.62 18.44
C ALA A 376 -4.79 6.62 19.18
N THR A 377 -3.71 6.15 19.80
CA THR A 377 -2.90 6.92 20.77
C THR A 377 -1.53 7.33 20.26
N LYS A 378 -1.35 7.32 18.93
CA LYS A 378 -0.21 7.97 18.27
C LYS A 378 -0.03 9.39 18.80
#